data_AF-A0A7Y5MGR3-F1
#
_entry.id   AF-A0A7Y5MGR3-F1
#
_cell.length_a   1.000
_cell.length_b   1.000
_cell.length_c   1.000
_cell.angle_alpha   90.00
_cell.angle_beta   90.00
_cell.angle_gamma   90.00
#
_symmetry.space_group_name_H-M   'P 1'
#
loop_
_entity.id
_entity.type
_entity.pdbx_description
1 polymer ?
#
loop_
_entity_poly.entity_id
_entity_poly.type
_entity_poly.pdbx_seq_one_letter_code
_entity_poly.pdbx_strand_id
1 'polypeptide(L)'
;MICSSCGNDNPRSALECTSCGNKMNVVRCRCGFLNSLMDAYCGSCGKQLMKTSVLSRLQRFESSANPFPNFTEEELMRIIEVQQMHLQSEQHQNAVTQTDIDKLFE
;
A
#
# COMPACT_ATOMS: atom_id res chain seq x y z
N MET A 1 -3.52 7.00 18.99
CA MET A 1 -4.27 6.61 17.78
C MET A 1 -3.49 7.03 16.56
N ILE A 2 -3.18 6.09 15.67
CA ILE A 2 -2.28 6.32 14.54
C ILE A 2 -3.03 7.01 13.39
N CYS A 3 -2.47 8.08 12.85
CA CYS A 3 -2.99 8.77 11.68
C CYS A 3 -2.79 7.91 10.43
N SER A 4 -3.86 7.64 9.66
CA SER A 4 -3.76 6.85 8.43
C SER A 4 -3.02 7.54 7.29
N SER A 5 -2.81 8.85 7.38
CA SER A 5 -2.15 9.63 6.31
C SER A 5 -0.65 9.80 6.53
N CYS A 6 -0.20 9.99 7.78
CA CYS A 6 1.22 10.23 8.07
C CYS A 6 1.82 9.30 9.13
N GLY A 7 1.04 8.39 9.72
CA GLY A 7 1.51 7.45 10.74
C GLY A 7 1.76 8.06 12.13
N ASN A 8 1.53 9.37 12.34
CA ASN A 8 1.74 10.00 13.64
C ASN A 8 0.79 9.43 14.71
N ASP A 9 1.31 9.22 15.93
CA ASP A 9 0.48 8.85 17.07
C ASP A 9 -0.17 10.09 17.70
N ASN A 10 -1.50 10.07 17.79
CA ASN A 10 -2.31 11.17 18.28
C ASN A 10 -3.07 10.76 19.55
N PRO A 11 -3.40 11.69 20.46
CA PRO A 11 -4.23 11.38 21.61
C PRO A 11 -5.65 10.96 21.18
N ARG A 12 -6.34 10.14 21.99
CA ARG A 12 -7.68 9.63 21.67
C ARG A 12 -8.78 10.71 21.56
N SER A 13 -8.50 11.90 22.10
CA SER A 13 -9.35 13.08 22.01
C SER A 13 -9.14 13.92 20.75
N ALA A 14 -8.09 13.64 19.96
CA ALA A 14 -7.79 14.42 18.77
C ALA A 14 -8.82 14.16 17.65
N LEU A 15 -9.46 15.23 17.18
CA LEU A 15 -10.32 15.19 15.99
C LEU A 15 -9.51 15.32 14.69
N GLU A 16 -8.31 15.87 14.78
CA GLU A 16 -7.39 16.12 13.66
C GLU A 16 -5.98 15.71 14.07
N CYS A 17 -5.16 15.29 13.11
CA CYS A 17 -3.79 14.90 13.34
C CYS A 17 -2.95 16.13 13.70
N THR A 18 -2.25 16.10 14.83
CA THR A 18 -1.41 17.20 15.30
C THR A 18 -0.18 17.44 14.41
N SER A 19 0.20 16.46 13.59
CA SER A 19 1.35 16.53 12.69
C SER A 19 0.98 17.00 11.28
N CYS A 20 -0.09 16.45 10.69
CA CYS A 20 -0.43 16.73 9.29
C CYS A 20 -1.78 17.45 9.08
N GLY A 21 -2.54 17.70 10.15
CA GLY A 21 -3.85 18.38 10.09
C GLY A 21 -4.99 17.54 9.55
N ASN A 22 -4.75 16.32 9.06
CA ASN A 22 -5.83 15.48 8.52
C ASN A 22 -6.81 15.05 9.62
N LYS A 23 -8.11 15.05 9.28
CA LYS A 23 -9.17 14.58 10.17
C LYS A 23 -8.94 13.13 10.59
N MET A 24 -9.11 12.87 11.87
CA MET A 24 -8.95 11.54 12.43
C MET A 24 -10.24 10.75 12.28
N ASN A 25 -10.10 9.50 11.85
CA ASN A 25 -11.21 8.58 11.70
C ASN A 25 -11.54 7.90 13.05
N VAL A 26 -12.55 8.42 13.75
CA VAL A 26 -12.94 7.96 15.10
C VAL A 26 -14.37 7.40 15.15
N VAL A 27 -14.62 6.47 16.07
CA VAL A 27 -15.94 5.98 16.43
C VAL A 27 -16.27 6.30 17.88
N ARG A 28 -17.45 6.88 18.11
CA ARG A 28 -17.94 7.18 19.46
C ARG A 28 -18.71 5.99 20.02
N CYS A 29 -18.24 5.47 21.15
CA CYS A 29 -18.99 4.46 21.89
C CYS A 29 -20.24 5.08 22.54
N ARG A 30 -21.24 4.25 22.87
CA ARG A 30 -22.41 4.68 23.66
C ARG A 30 -22.04 5.23 25.05
N CYS A 31 -20.89 4.85 25.61
CA CYS A 31 -20.39 5.44 26.86
C CYS A 31 -19.76 6.83 26.67
N GLY A 32 -19.72 7.36 25.44
CA GLY A 32 -19.15 8.67 25.11
C GLY A 32 -17.68 8.65 24.70
N PHE A 33 -16.95 7.56 24.99
CA PHE A 33 -15.52 7.43 24.68
C PHE A 33 -15.26 7.34 23.18
N LEU A 34 -14.21 8.04 22.72
CA LEU A 34 -13.74 8.03 21.33
C LEU A 34 -12.71 6.92 21.12
N ASN A 35 -12.92 6.12 20.09
CA ASN A 35 -12.08 4.98 19.74
C ASN A 35 -11.62 5.13 18.29
N SER A 36 -10.56 4.41 17.92
CA SER A 36 -10.16 4.27 16.53
C SER A 36 -11.23 3.47 15.76
N LEU A 37 -11.40 3.73 14.46
CA LEU A 37 -12.23 2.86 13.61
C LEU A 37 -11.76 1.39 13.59
N MET A 38 -10.48 1.14 13.89
CA MET A 38 -9.89 -0.19 13.93
C MET A 38 -10.09 -0.89 15.28
N ASP A 39 -10.59 -0.18 16.30
CA ASP A 39 -10.82 -0.78 17.62
C ASP A 39 -12.06 -1.69 17.57
N ALA A 40 -11.90 -2.97 17.88
CA ALA A 40 -13.03 -3.91 17.97
C ALA A 40 -13.90 -3.66 19.22
N TYR A 41 -13.27 -3.20 20.30
CA TYR A 41 -13.89 -2.95 21.61
C TYR A 41 -13.59 -1.56 22.11
N CYS A 42 -14.51 -1.01 22.92
CA CYS A 42 -14.32 0.27 23.54
C CYS A 42 -13.22 0.21 24.60
N GLY A 43 -12.18 1.04 24.45
CA GLY A 43 -11.08 1.12 25.42
C GLY A 43 -11.47 1.65 26.80
N SER A 44 -12.69 2.17 26.97
CA SER A 44 -13.20 2.67 28.26
C SER A 44 -14.18 1.70 28.93
N CYS A 45 -15.19 1.20 28.22
CA CYS A 45 -16.24 0.37 28.82
C CYS A 45 -16.23 -1.11 28.38
N GLY A 46 -15.29 -1.51 27.51
CA GLY A 46 -15.16 -2.87 27.00
C GLY A 46 -16.27 -3.32 26.04
N LYS A 47 -17.33 -2.52 25.82
CA LYS A 47 -18.41 -2.87 24.88
C LYS A 47 -17.88 -2.92 23.45
N GLN A 48 -18.34 -3.91 22.68
CA GLN A 48 -18.02 -4.05 21.27
C GLN A 48 -18.51 -2.84 20.45
N LEU A 49 -17.65 -2.29 19.60
CA LEU A 49 -17.94 -1.07 18.82
C LEU A 49 -18.60 -1.38 17.48
N MET A 50 -18.23 -2.50 16.85
CA MET A 50 -18.84 -2.98 15.61
C MET A 50 -19.71 -4.21 15.85
N LYS A 51 -20.94 -4.19 15.34
CA LYS A 51 -21.75 -5.40 15.24
C LYS A 51 -21.08 -6.35 14.23
N THR A 52 -20.93 -7.59 14.63
CA THR A 52 -20.24 -8.71 13.97
C THR A 52 -20.66 -8.96 12.50
N SER A 53 -21.69 -8.31 11.97
CA SER A 53 -22.17 -8.51 10.59
C SER A 53 -21.27 -7.92 9.49
N VAL A 54 -20.37 -6.98 9.83
CA VAL A 54 -19.44 -6.38 8.84
C VAL A 54 -18.11 -7.14 8.79
N LEU A 55 -17.65 -7.69 9.91
CA LEU A 55 -16.45 -8.54 9.96
C LEU A 55 -16.62 -9.84 9.15
N SER A 56 -17.82 -10.45 9.17
CA SER A 56 -18.13 -11.61 8.31
C SER A 56 -18.12 -11.28 6.81
N ARG A 57 -18.23 -10.01 6.44
CA ARG A 57 -18.18 -9.55 5.05
C ARG A 57 -16.73 -9.29 4.62
N LEU A 58 -15.88 -8.74 5.50
CA LEU A 58 -14.45 -8.54 5.23
C LEU A 58 -13.66 -9.86 5.19
N GLN A 59 -13.98 -10.84 6.06
CA GLN A 59 -13.35 -12.17 5.99
C GLN A 59 -13.63 -12.92 4.67
N ARG A 60 -14.74 -12.60 3.98
CA ARG A 60 -15.03 -13.18 2.66
C ARG A 60 -14.24 -12.54 1.51
N PHE A 61 -13.69 -11.34 1.71
CA PHE A 61 -12.85 -10.67 0.71
C PHE A 61 -11.37 -11.03 0.83
N GLU A 62 -10.87 -11.38 2.02
CA GLU A 62 -9.48 -11.84 2.18
C GLU A 62 -9.23 -13.26 1.64
N SER A 63 -10.28 -14.07 1.48
CA SER A 63 -10.16 -15.42 0.90
C SER A 63 -10.35 -15.47 -0.62
N SER A 64 -10.59 -14.34 -1.29
CA SER A 64 -10.87 -14.31 -2.73
C SER A 64 -10.28 -13.07 -3.38
N ALA A 65 -8.95 -12.99 -3.37
CA ALA A 65 -8.16 -12.30 -4.38
C ALA A 65 -6.68 -12.63 -4.13
N ASN A 66 -6.11 -13.57 -4.88
CA ASN A 66 -4.70 -13.43 -5.21
C ASN A 66 -4.61 -12.12 -6.01
N PRO A 67 -3.96 -11.05 -5.51
CA PRO A 67 -3.81 -9.80 -6.27
C PRO A 67 -2.83 -9.97 -7.44
N PHE A 68 -2.16 -11.11 -7.50
CA PHE A 68 -1.14 -11.43 -8.48
C PHE A 68 -1.73 -12.35 -9.56
N PRO A 69 -1.51 -12.05 -10.85
CA PRO A 69 -1.70 -13.03 -11.89
C PRO A 69 -0.85 -14.25 -11.52
N ASN A 70 -1.43 -15.44 -11.51
CA ASN A 70 -0.68 -16.68 -11.40
C ASN A 70 0.07 -16.88 -12.73
N PHE A 71 1.20 -16.19 -12.91
CA PHE A 71 2.06 -16.41 -14.07
C PHE A 71 2.62 -17.83 -14.01
N THR A 72 2.59 -18.54 -15.13
CA THR A 72 3.34 -19.79 -15.25
C THR A 72 4.84 -19.50 -15.26
N GLU A 73 5.67 -20.49 -14.91
CA GLU A 73 7.13 -20.38 -14.97
C GLU A 73 7.62 -19.93 -16.36
N GLU A 74 6.95 -20.41 -17.41
CA GLU A 74 7.20 -20.08 -18.82
C GLU A 74 6.84 -18.63 -19.18
N GLU A 75 5.81 -18.07 -18.55
CA GLU A 75 5.43 -16.66 -18.72
C GLU A 75 6.39 -15.73 -17.96
N LEU A 76 6.81 -16.13 -16.76
CA LEU A 76 7.83 -15.43 -15.98
C LEU A 76 9.16 -15.34 -16.74
N MET A 77 9.61 -16.44 -17.34
CA MET A 77 10.83 -16.47 -18.17
C MET A 77 10.74 -15.48 -19.34
N ARG A 78 9.61 -15.46 -20.06
CA ARG A 78 9.40 -14.53 -21.19
C ARG A 78 9.40 -13.06 -20.75
N ILE A 79 8.79 -12.75 -19.60
CA ILE A 79 8.78 -11.38 -19.07
C ILE A 79 10.20 -10.92 -18.71
N ILE A 80 10.98 -11.80 -18.06
CA ILE A 80 12.36 -11.51 -17.67
C ILE A 80 13.24 -11.27 -18.92
N GLU A 81 13.10 -12.09 -19.95
CA GLU A 81 13.85 -11.94 -21.22
C GLU A 81 13.57 -10.58 -21.89
N VAL A 82 12.29 -10.20 -22.00
CA VAL A 82 11.91 -8.91 -22.60
C VAL A 82 12.47 -7.73 -21.81
N GLN A 83 12.46 -7.80 -20.48
CA GLN A 83 13.03 -6.74 -19.62
C GLN A 83 14.56 -6.65 -19.78
N GLN A 84 15.26 -7.79 -19.85
CA GLN A 84 16.71 -7.81 -20.07
C GLN A 84 17.10 -7.22 -21.42
N MET A 85 16.33 -7.51 -22.49
CA MET A 85 16.56 -6.91 -23.80
C MET A 85 16.40 -5.39 -23.78
N HIS A 86 15.37 -4.86 -23.09
CA HIS A 86 15.17 -3.41 -22.98
C HIS A 86 16.32 -2.74 -22.23
N LEU A 87 16.73 -3.29 -21.08
CA LEU A 87 17.85 -2.76 -20.30
C LEU A 87 19.16 -2.76 -21.10
N GLN A 88 19.43 -3.82 -21.88
CA GLN A 88 20.59 -3.86 -22.76
C GLN A 88 20.48 -2.82 -23.88
N SER A 89 19.30 -2.63 -24.49
CA SER A 89 19.12 -1.63 -25.55
C SER A 89 19.34 -0.20 -25.05
N GLU A 90 18.90 0.13 -23.83
CA GLU A 90 19.10 1.46 -23.23
C GLU A 90 20.58 1.72 -22.88
N GLN A 91 21.33 0.69 -22.49
CA GLN A 91 22.78 0.80 -22.26
C GLN A 91 23.55 1.02 -23.56
N HIS A 92 23.17 0.33 -24.65
CA HIS A 92 23.86 0.47 -25.94
C HIS A 92 23.48 1.74 -26.71
N GLN A 93 22.29 2.31 -26.50
CA GLN A 93 21.90 3.57 -27.14
C GLN A 93 22.67 4.80 -26.63
N ASN A 94 23.26 4.73 -25.43
CA ASN A 94 23.98 5.86 -24.83
C ASN A 94 25.51 5.75 -24.90
N ALA A 95 26.05 4.64 -25.42
CA ALA A 95 27.49 4.43 -25.53
C ALA A 95 27.91 4.45 -27.00
N VAL A 96 28.06 5.65 -27.56
CA VAL A 96 28.82 5.83 -28.82
C VAL A 96 30.25 5.40 -28.52
N THR A 97 30.73 4.33 -29.18
CA THR A 97 32.11 3.88 -28.99
C THR A 97 33.04 4.69 -29.89
N GLN A 98 34.33 4.79 -29.53
CA GLN A 98 35.33 5.46 -30.38
C GLN A 98 35.36 4.83 -31.79
N THR A 99 35.20 3.51 -31.87
CA THR A 99 35.08 2.77 -33.13
C THR A 99 33.85 3.15 -33.98
N ASP A 100 32.81 3.72 -33.38
CA ASP A 100 31.65 4.21 -34.12
C ASP A 100 31.87 5.63 -34.67
N ILE A 101 32.68 6.44 -33.98
CA ILE A 101 33.09 7.78 -34.44
C ILE A 101 34.05 7.66 -35.62
N ASP A 102 35.02 6.75 -35.54
CA ASP A 102 36.06 6.59 -36.56
C ASP A 102 35.46 6.20 -37.94
N LYS A 103 34.35 5.44 -37.96
CA LYS A 103 33.62 5.06 -39.19
C LYS A 103 32.92 6.22 -39.90
N LEU A 104 32.76 7.39 -39.27
CA LEU A 104 32.12 8.56 -39.89
C LEU A 104 33.08 9.41 -40.73
N PHE A 105 34.39 9.15 -40.59
CA PHE A 105 35.45 9.94 -41.22
C PHE A 105 36.32 9.14 -42.21
N GLU A 106 35.92 7.90 -42.52
CA GLU A 106 36.37 7.14 -43.71
C GLU A 106 35.40 7.32 -44.88
#